data_AF-A0A375HA53-F1
#
_entry.id   AF-A0A375HA53-F1
#
_cell.length_a   1.000
_cell.length_b   1.000
_cell.length_c   1.000
_cell.angle_alpha   90.00
_cell.angle_beta   90.00
_cell.angle_gamma   90.00
#
_symmetry.space_group_name_H-M   'P 1'
#
loop_
_entity.id
_entity.type
_entity.pdbx_description
1 polymer ?
#
loop_
_entity_poly.entity_id
_entity_poly.type
_entity_poly.pdbx_seq_one_letter_code
_entity_poly.pdbx_strand_id
1 'polypeptide(L)'
;MNPQHLRLAALIGAAMFLTCLPQARAAADDLVIRTTGPVSYVCGGVADDERQALSEREKDFNIGVLFTQGAAGEFLSDVAVKLVRDEQEVASFRAAGPRCLIRAPEGSYNIEASYKGQARSIKVSTGTRNAQLRW
;
A
#
# COMPACT_ATOMS: atom_id res chain seq x y z
N MET A 1 -37.37 -63.42 41.33
CA MET A 1 -36.03 -64.02 41.38
C MET A 1 -35.07 -63.23 40.49
N ASN A 2 -34.02 -62.70 41.12
CA ASN A 2 -32.65 -62.34 40.68
C ASN A 2 -32.13 -62.91 39.33
N PRO A 3 -30.95 -62.48 38.79
CA PRO A 3 -30.15 -61.25 39.03
C PRO A 3 -29.55 -60.57 37.77
N GLN A 4 -29.06 -59.35 37.99
CA GLN A 4 -27.76 -58.75 37.57
C GLN A 4 -27.25 -58.93 36.13
N HIS A 5 -26.98 -57.80 35.47
CA HIS A 5 -25.64 -57.49 34.96
C HIS A 5 -25.44 -55.96 34.92
N LEU A 6 -24.75 -55.45 35.94
CA LEU A 6 -24.17 -54.11 35.96
C LEU A 6 -22.83 -54.17 35.23
N ARG A 7 -22.68 -53.46 34.12
CA ARG A 7 -21.38 -53.22 33.48
C ARG A 7 -21.22 -51.73 33.18
N LEU A 8 -20.16 -51.18 33.77
CA LEU A 8 -19.63 -49.83 33.60
C LEU A 8 -19.18 -49.58 32.15
N ALA A 9 -19.40 -48.36 31.63
CA ALA A 9 -18.54 -47.67 30.65
C ALA A 9 -19.05 -46.22 30.53
N ALA A 10 -18.31 -45.23 31.05
CA ALA A 10 -17.37 -44.38 30.29
C ALA A 10 -18.11 -43.35 29.39
N LEU A 11 -18.21 -42.09 29.82
CA LEU A 11 -17.33 -40.95 29.47
C LEU A 11 -17.85 -40.12 28.28
N ILE A 12 -18.15 -38.86 28.59
CA ILE A 12 -17.83 -37.63 27.83
C ILE A 12 -18.44 -37.46 26.42
N GLY A 13 -19.15 -36.34 26.23
CA GLY A 13 -18.89 -35.49 25.07
C GLY A 13 -20.10 -34.99 24.30
N ALA A 14 -20.36 -33.68 24.39
CA ALA A 14 -20.65 -32.81 23.25
C ALA A 14 -20.64 -31.35 23.73
N ALA A 15 -19.44 -30.81 23.92
CA ALA A 15 -19.27 -29.37 24.16
C ALA A 15 -19.60 -28.61 22.86
N MET A 16 -20.38 -27.55 23.01
CA MET A 16 -20.71 -26.55 21.97
C MET A 16 -19.44 -26.04 21.28
N PHE A 17 -19.26 -26.38 20.01
CA PHE A 17 -18.33 -25.64 19.14
C PHE A 17 -19.07 -24.44 18.55
N LEU A 18 -19.14 -23.36 19.34
CA LEU A 18 -19.38 -22.02 18.81
C LEU A 18 -18.08 -21.56 18.15
N THR A 19 -17.87 -21.94 16.88
CA THR A 19 -16.73 -21.44 16.11
C THR A 19 -16.99 -19.98 15.73
N CYS A 20 -16.52 -19.08 16.60
CA CYS A 20 -16.28 -17.69 16.24
C CYS A 20 -15.21 -17.68 15.14
N LEU A 21 -15.62 -17.49 13.89
CA LEU A 21 -14.68 -17.24 12.79
C LEU A 21 -13.95 -15.92 13.09
N PRO A 22 -12.61 -15.91 13.12
CA PRO A 22 -11.88 -14.65 13.18
C PRO A 22 -12.11 -13.93 11.85
N GLN A 23 -12.83 -12.80 11.89
CA GLN A 23 -12.87 -11.88 10.76
C GLN A 23 -11.46 -11.33 10.55
N ALA A 24 -10.75 -11.88 9.58
CA ALA A 24 -9.55 -11.27 9.04
C ALA A 24 -9.96 -9.95 8.36
N ARG A 25 -9.96 -8.85 9.12
CA ARG A 25 -9.90 -7.50 8.57
C ARG A 25 -8.42 -7.13 8.47
N ALA A 26 -7.80 -7.45 7.34
CA ALA A 26 -6.53 -6.87 6.94
C ALA A 26 -6.70 -6.27 5.55
N ALA A 27 -6.01 -5.15 5.30
CA ALA A 27 -6.00 -4.34 4.07
C ALA A 27 -7.10 -3.29 3.90
N ALA A 28 -7.34 -2.42 4.90
CA ALA A 28 -8.04 -1.15 4.67
C ALA A 28 -7.24 0.08 5.13
N ASP A 29 -6.07 -0.12 5.73
CA ASP A 29 -5.28 0.95 6.36
C ASP A 29 -4.14 1.48 5.47
N ASP A 30 -3.98 0.98 4.24
CA ASP A 30 -2.82 1.31 3.38
C ASP A 30 -3.05 2.53 2.45
N LEU A 31 -4.31 2.92 2.19
CA LEU A 31 -4.64 4.09 1.33
C LEU A 31 -4.97 5.36 2.12
N VAL A 32 -4.12 5.68 3.09
CA VAL A 32 -4.20 6.90 3.89
C VAL A 32 -3.50 8.05 3.15
N ILE A 33 -4.21 9.17 2.98
CA ILE A 33 -3.62 10.40 2.46
C ILE A 33 -2.75 11.00 3.56
N ARG A 34 -1.46 11.18 3.28
CA ARG A 34 -0.48 11.79 4.17
C ARG A 34 -0.05 13.14 3.60
N THR A 35 0.43 14.03 4.47
CA THR A 35 0.92 15.35 4.07
C THR A 35 2.28 15.60 4.70
N THR A 36 3.25 16.00 3.88
CA THR A 36 4.60 16.39 4.28
C THR A 36 4.94 17.69 3.59
N GLY A 37 5.24 18.75 4.36
CA GLY A 37 5.45 20.08 3.80
C GLY A 37 4.22 20.54 2.99
N PRO A 38 4.40 21.09 1.77
CA PRO A 38 3.30 21.53 0.93
C PRO A 38 2.67 20.40 0.09
N VAL A 39 3.09 19.14 0.27
CA VAL A 39 2.70 18.01 -0.57
C VAL A 39 1.79 17.05 0.21
N SER A 40 0.65 16.67 -0.39
CA SER A 40 -0.12 15.50 0.06
C SER A 40 0.07 14.34 -0.91
N TYR A 41 0.11 13.11 -0.39
CA TYR A 41 0.29 11.91 -1.20
C TYR A 41 -0.46 10.72 -0.63
N VAL A 42 -0.73 9.74 -1.49
CA VAL A 42 -1.19 8.39 -1.13
C VAL A 42 -0.50 7.39 -2.06
N CYS A 43 -0.06 6.27 -1.52
CA CYS A 43 0.65 5.23 -2.29
C CYS A 43 0.02 3.86 -2.03
N GLY A 44 -0.06 3.03 -3.05
CA GLY A 44 -0.64 1.69 -2.96
C GLY A 44 -0.75 1.04 -4.34
N GLY A 45 -1.71 0.15 -4.51
CA GLY A 45 -2.06 -0.45 -5.81
C GLY A 45 -1.41 -1.82 -6.03
N VAL A 46 -1.05 -2.52 -4.94
CA VAL A 46 -0.62 -3.93 -5.00
C VAL A 46 -1.85 -4.82 -5.19
N ALA A 47 -2.91 -4.56 -4.42
CA ALA A 47 -4.18 -5.26 -4.52
C ALA A 47 -5.17 -4.56 -5.47
N ASP A 48 -6.14 -5.31 -5.98
CA ASP A 48 -7.09 -4.84 -6.99
C ASP A 48 -8.00 -3.71 -6.47
N ASP A 49 -8.48 -3.85 -5.24
CA ASP A 49 -9.28 -2.87 -4.53
C ASP A 49 -8.50 -1.57 -4.29
N GLU A 50 -7.21 -1.66 -3.98
CA GLU A 50 -6.35 -0.49 -3.85
C GLU A 50 -6.19 0.25 -5.19
N ARG A 51 -6.01 -0.49 -6.29
CA ARG A 51 -5.90 0.12 -7.62
C ARG A 51 -7.18 0.85 -7.99
N GLN A 52 -8.34 0.26 -7.69
CA GLN A 52 -9.63 0.90 -7.90
C GLN A 52 -9.76 2.18 -7.05
N ALA A 53 -9.49 2.09 -5.75
CA ALA A 53 -9.57 3.23 -4.85
C ALA A 53 -8.59 4.37 -5.21
N LEU A 54 -7.39 4.04 -5.71
CA LEU A 54 -6.47 5.03 -6.26
C LEU A 54 -7.02 5.67 -7.53
N SER A 55 -7.58 4.88 -8.45
CA SER A 55 -8.17 5.39 -9.69
C SER A 55 -9.30 6.39 -9.42
N GLU A 56 -10.18 6.10 -8.46
CA GLU A 56 -11.27 6.99 -8.06
C GLU A 56 -10.79 8.34 -7.52
N ARG A 57 -9.60 8.36 -6.92
CA ARG A 57 -8.97 9.55 -6.33
C ARG A 57 -8.07 10.30 -7.31
N GLU A 58 -7.77 9.75 -8.48
CA GLU A 58 -6.73 10.27 -9.38
C GLU A 58 -6.95 11.74 -9.81
N LYS A 59 -8.20 12.18 -9.87
CA LYS A 59 -8.58 13.58 -10.15
C LYS A 59 -8.18 14.58 -9.05
N ASP A 60 -8.04 14.13 -7.80
CA ASP A 60 -7.77 14.97 -6.63
C ASP A 60 -6.26 15.19 -6.40
N PHE A 61 -5.43 14.57 -7.25
CA PHE A 61 -3.98 14.63 -7.22
C PHE A 61 -3.48 15.11 -8.59
N ASN A 62 -2.34 15.80 -8.61
CA ASN A 62 -1.83 16.44 -9.82
C ASN A 62 -0.50 15.86 -10.32
N ILE A 63 0.05 14.85 -9.66
CA ILE A 63 1.22 14.08 -10.10
C ILE A 63 0.95 12.59 -9.84
N GLY A 64 1.31 11.71 -10.77
CA GLY A 64 1.24 10.26 -10.63
C GLY A 64 2.56 9.61 -11.01
N VAL A 65 3.08 8.73 -10.15
CA VAL A 65 4.33 8.00 -10.36
C VAL A 65 4.17 6.51 -10.07
N LEU A 66 4.79 5.67 -10.90
CA LEU A 66 4.83 4.22 -10.78
C LEU A 66 6.27 3.73 -10.58
N PHE A 67 6.48 2.82 -9.64
CA PHE A 67 7.78 2.20 -9.34
C PHE A 67 7.81 0.73 -9.74
N THR A 68 8.77 0.36 -10.58
CA THR A 68 8.95 -1.03 -11.05
C THR A 68 10.41 -1.46 -11.10
N GLN A 69 10.68 -2.76 -11.13
CA GLN A 69 12.01 -3.31 -11.40
C GLN A 69 11.95 -4.41 -12.46
N GLY A 70 13.12 -4.80 -12.97
CA GLY A 70 13.28 -6.03 -13.74
C GLY A 70 12.64 -5.96 -15.12
N ALA A 71 12.85 -6.97 -15.96
CA ALA A 71 12.36 -7.00 -17.35
C ALA A 71 10.81 -7.02 -17.41
N ALA A 72 10.18 -7.77 -16.50
CA ALA A 72 8.73 -7.95 -16.46
C ALA A 72 7.99 -6.79 -15.78
N GLY A 73 8.71 -5.81 -15.20
CA GLY A 73 8.10 -4.64 -14.57
C GLY A 73 7.44 -4.97 -13.23
N GLU A 74 8.11 -5.77 -12.39
CA GLU A 74 7.58 -6.12 -11.08
C GLU A 74 7.37 -4.86 -10.24
N PHE A 75 6.22 -4.79 -9.57
CA PHE A 75 5.86 -3.64 -8.74
C PHE A 75 6.72 -3.56 -7.47
N LEU A 76 7.11 -2.34 -7.13
CA LEU A 76 7.92 -2.04 -5.96
C LEU A 76 7.12 -1.35 -4.87
N SER A 77 7.39 -1.71 -3.62
CA SER A 77 7.07 -0.93 -2.43
C SER A 77 8.36 -0.60 -1.69
N ASP A 78 8.24 0.09 -0.56
CA ASP A 78 9.38 0.47 0.30
C ASP A 78 10.42 1.37 -0.40
N VAL A 79 9.95 2.15 -1.38
CA VAL A 79 10.78 3.10 -2.12
C VAL A 79 10.88 4.39 -1.31
N ALA A 80 12.10 4.84 -1.01
CA ALA A 80 12.32 6.15 -0.40
C ALA A 80 12.18 7.22 -1.48
N VAL A 81 11.30 8.20 -1.28
CA VAL A 81 10.97 9.24 -2.26
C VAL A 81 11.25 10.61 -1.66
N LYS A 82 11.87 11.47 -2.45
CA LYS A 82 12.06 12.90 -2.19
C LYS A 82 11.50 13.69 -3.36
N LEU A 83 10.77 14.75 -3.07
CA LEU A 83 10.37 15.75 -4.04
C LEU A 83 11.24 16.97 -3.85
N VAL A 84 11.96 17.34 -4.91
CA VAL A 84 12.85 18.50 -4.94
C VAL A 84 12.25 19.54 -5.88
N ARG A 85 12.18 20.79 -5.43
CA ARG A 85 11.77 21.96 -6.21
C ARG A 85 12.80 23.05 -5.99
N ASP A 86 13.30 23.65 -7.07
CA ASP A 86 14.29 24.74 -7.00
C ASP A 86 15.48 24.39 -6.09
N GLU A 87 16.03 23.16 -6.26
CA GLU A 87 17.15 22.60 -5.48
C GLU A 87 16.86 22.35 -3.99
N GLN A 88 15.62 22.55 -3.53
CA GLN A 88 15.20 22.32 -2.15
C GLN A 88 14.30 21.09 -2.02
N GLU A 89 14.55 20.24 -1.03
CA GLU A 89 13.63 19.16 -0.64
C GLU A 89 12.36 19.77 -0.03
N VAL A 90 11.22 19.57 -0.69
CA VAL A 90 9.92 20.08 -0.22
C VAL A 90 9.10 19.01 0.48
N ALA A 91 9.34 17.75 0.18
CA ALA A 91 8.71 16.61 0.83
C ALA A 91 9.58 15.37 0.70
N SER A 92 9.53 14.50 1.71
CA SER A 92 10.07 13.16 1.66
C SER A 92 9.16 12.18 2.35
N PHE A 93 9.11 10.96 1.80
CA PHE A 93 8.28 9.88 2.32
C PHE A 93 8.76 8.52 1.81
N ARG A 94 8.17 7.45 2.35
CA ARG A 94 8.39 6.07 1.91
C ARG A 94 7.10 5.55 1.28
N ALA A 95 7.19 5.04 0.06
CA ALA A 95 6.04 4.55 -0.69
C ALA A 95 5.64 3.15 -0.21
N ALA A 96 4.41 3.01 0.31
CA ALA A 96 3.87 1.72 0.76
C ALA A 96 3.49 0.79 -0.42
N GLY A 97 3.35 1.33 -1.63
CA GLY A 97 3.03 0.58 -2.84
C GLY A 97 3.59 1.23 -4.11
N PRO A 98 3.40 0.56 -5.26
CA PRO A 98 4.06 0.93 -6.51
C PRO A 98 3.55 2.21 -7.13
N ARG A 99 2.28 2.56 -6.93
CA ARG A 99 1.67 3.77 -7.48
C ARG A 99 1.49 4.79 -6.38
N CYS A 100 2.10 5.96 -6.55
CA CYS A 100 1.83 7.12 -5.71
C CYS A 100 1.09 8.20 -6.49
N LEU A 101 0.01 8.70 -5.90
CA LEU A 101 -0.68 9.91 -6.33
C LEU A 101 -0.26 11.05 -5.41
N ILE A 102 0.15 12.16 -6.01
CA ILE A 102 0.77 13.28 -5.32
C ILE A 102 0.05 14.58 -5.72
N ARG A 103 -0.27 15.40 -4.73
CA ARG A 103 -0.84 16.74 -4.89
C ARG A 103 0.18 17.71 -4.35
N ALA A 104 0.73 18.53 -5.23
CA ALA A 104 1.71 19.54 -4.91
C ALA A 104 1.26 20.91 -5.47
N PRO A 105 1.80 22.04 -4.98
CA PRO A 105 1.60 23.33 -5.62
C PRO A 105 2.01 23.28 -7.10
N GLU A 106 1.40 24.11 -7.94
CA GLU A 106 1.75 24.18 -9.36
C GLU A 106 3.25 24.43 -9.57
N GLY A 107 3.82 23.71 -10.54
CA GLY A 107 5.24 23.82 -10.89
C GLY A 107 5.87 22.51 -11.35
N SER A 108 7.20 22.54 -11.42
CA SER A 108 8.03 21.40 -11.79
C SER A 108 8.80 20.88 -10.59
N TYR A 109 8.99 19.56 -10.55
CA TYR A 109 9.62 18.85 -9.45
C TYR A 109 10.59 17.80 -10.01
N ASN A 110 11.69 17.56 -9.30
CA ASN A 110 12.48 16.35 -9.47
C ASN A 110 12.03 15.34 -8.41
N ILE A 111 11.52 14.19 -8.85
CA ILE A 111 11.26 13.06 -7.96
C ILE A 111 12.56 12.26 -7.90
N GLU A 112 13.17 12.21 -6.72
CA GLU A 112 14.33 11.37 -6.44
C GLU A 112 13.87 10.18 -5.62
N ALA A 113 14.05 8.98 -6.16
CA ALA A 113 13.62 7.75 -5.53
C ALA A 113 14.82 6.81 -5.31
N SER A 114 14.86 6.13 -4.17
CA SER A 114 15.87 5.14 -3.85
C SER A 114 15.21 3.84 -3.42
N TYR A 115 15.63 2.75 -4.05
CA TYR A 115 15.20 1.40 -3.72
C TYR A 115 16.44 0.53 -3.55
N LYS A 116 16.55 -0.16 -2.41
CA LYS A 116 17.71 -0.99 -2.03
C LYS A 116 19.06 -0.29 -2.26
N GLY A 117 19.14 1.01 -1.97
CA GLY A 117 20.34 1.82 -2.11
C GLY A 117 20.64 2.33 -3.52
N GLN A 118 19.84 1.95 -4.52
CA GLN A 118 19.99 2.43 -5.90
C GLN A 118 19.07 3.63 -6.14
N ALA A 119 19.64 4.79 -6.45
CA ALA A 119 18.90 6.00 -6.74
C ALA A 119 18.50 6.10 -8.22
N ARG A 120 17.29 6.62 -8.46
CA ARG A 120 16.75 7.01 -9.75
C ARG A 120 16.04 8.35 -9.60
N SER A 121 15.98 9.13 -10.66
CA SER A 121 15.25 10.41 -10.63
C SER A 121 14.54 10.69 -11.94
N ILE A 122 13.47 11.48 -11.84
CA ILE A 122 12.68 11.93 -12.99
C ILE A 122 12.13 13.34 -12.72
N LYS A 123 12.24 14.20 -13.73
CA LYS A 123 11.57 15.50 -13.71
C LYS A 123 10.11 15.34 -14.13
N VAL A 124 9.21 15.92 -13.34
CA VAL A 124 7.77 15.94 -13.59
C VAL A 124 7.25 17.35 -13.41
N SER A 125 6.05 17.62 -13.91
CA SER A 125 5.31 18.85 -13.58
C SER A 125 3.92 18.50 -13.09
N THR A 126 3.28 19.42 -12.38
CA THR A 126 1.85 19.28 -12.09
C THR A 126 1.08 19.10 -13.40
N GLY A 127 0.33 17.99 -13.49
CA GLY A 127 -0.29 17.48 -14.72
C GLY A 127 0.24 16.10 -15.13
N THR A 128 1.47 15.74 -14.78
CA THR A 128 2.06 14.43 -15.13
C THR A 128 1.38 13.29 -14.37
N ARG A 129 0.66 12.36 -15.02
CA ARG A 129 -0.08 11.26 -14.36
C ARG A 129 0.56 9.86 -14.49
N ASN A 130 1.53 9.72 -15.38
CA ASN A 130 2.11 8.45 -15.81
C ASN A 130 3.65 8.44 -15.73
N ALA A 131 4.24 9.19 -14.79
CA ALA A 131 5.67 9.11 -14.56
C ALA A 131 6.03 7.68 -14.10
N GLN A 132 7.19 7.19 -14.51
CA GLN A 132 7.66 5.88 -14.11
C GLN A 132 9.14 5.93 -13.79
N LEU A 133 9.51 5.32 -12.66
CA LEU A 133 10.89 5.01 -12.34
C LEU A 133 11.06 3.50 -12.33
N ARG A 134 12.08 3.05 -13.07
CA ARG A 134 12.39 1.65 -13.24
C ARG A 134 13.82 1.37 -12.81
N TRP A 135 14.00 0.27 -12.07
CA TRP A 135 15.29 -0.25 -11.67
C TRP A 135 15.77 -1.36 -12.60
#